data_AF-A0A8X7BTK8-F1
#
_entry.id   AF-A0A8X7BTK8-F1
#
_cell.length_a   1.000
_cell.length_b   1.000
_cell.length_c   1.000
_cell.angle_alpha   90.00
_cell.angle_beta   90.00
_cell.angle_gamma   90.00
#
_symmetry.space_group_name_H-M   'P 1'
#
loop_
_entity.id
_entity.type
_entity.pdbx_description
1 polymer ?
#
loop_
_entity_poly.entity_id
_entity_poly.type
_entity_poly.pdbx_seq_one_letter_code
_entity_poly.pdbx_strand_id
1 'polypeptide(L)'
;MCHRSGYSNPKLNRARHMKASGSVRCGCTCPAVINVSTHTVEEVKEITVQYQSVQVGHELEVGKLHLSETEKSSLASSLCLGIPMATILDKTREEYSPTKRFGLTTRKDLHNICRDKQIAKKVILHTDDATSVDIMVKKMQGNTKNPVLLYKPVGGEMDNYSRIDKRDFLLAIMNDAQENFSNCMKTCNKHSIIPHSIDINQTEQHQIEKNAISNLHKASMDSVMNTILTEYEDIGRLIRGLKSIDQAHYVKEAFAAIKIHLKSTDNATNLPSLPPVQQEMATAPSNKNIDQQRKFIKKNKGSKRAKQQ
;
A
#
# COMPACT_ATOMS: atom_id res chain seq x y z
N MET A 1 -22.37 -21.24 -7.48
CA MET A 1 -23.59 -20.48 -7.08
C MET A 1 -23.18 -19.17 -6.43
N CYS A 2 -23.92 -18.07 -6.65
CA CYS A 2 -23.62 -16.75 -6.09
C CYS A 2 -23.46 -16.77 -4.56
N HIS A 3 -22.41 -16.14 -4.03
CA HIS A 3 -22.12 -16.09 -2.59
C HIS A 3 -23.19 -15.36 -1.76
N ARG A 4 -23.96 -14.47 -2.40
CA ARG A 4 -25.08 -13.75 -1.76
C ARG A 4 -26.38 -14.54 -1.79
N SER A 5 -26.50 -15.58 -2.60
CA SER A 5 -27.74 -16.34 -2.77
C SER A 5 -28.25 -16.91 -1.45
N GLY A 6 -29.58 -16.89 -1.26
CA GLY A 6 -30.27 -17.45 -0.10
C GLY A 6 -30.70 -16.43 0.96
N TYR A 7 -31.25 -16.95 2.05
CA TYR A 7 -31.84 -16.16 3.13
C TYR A 7 -30.92 -16.10 4.35
N SER A 8 -31.00 -14.98 5.08
CA SER A 8 -30.34 -14.86 6.38
C SER A 8 -31.32 -15.28 7.47
N ASN A 9 -30.93 -16.25 8.30
CA ASN A 9 -31.72 -16.68 9.45
C ASN A 9 -31.11 -16.07 10.72
N PRO A 10 -31.56 -14.87 11.17
CA PRO A 10 -31.05 -14.28 12.38
C PRO A 10 -31.44 -15.12 13.61
N LYS A 11 -30.50 -15.31 14.54
CA LYS A 11 -30.81 -15.94 15.84
C LYS A 11 -31.76 -15.04 16.63
N LEU A 12 -32.82 -15.62 17.21
CA LEU A 12 -33.81 -14.92 18.02
C LEU A 12 -33.17 -14.33 19.30
N ASN A 13 -32.43 -15.14 20.06
CA ASN A 13 -31.76 -14.73 21.32
C ASN A 13 -30.31 -14.31 21.07
N ARG A 14 -30.10 -13.08 20.58
CA ARG A 14 -28.78 -12.55 20.25
C ARG A 14 -28.35 -11.45 21.23
N ALA A 15 -27.18 -11.64 21.83
CA ALA A 15 -26.55 -10.65 22.72
C ALA A 15 -26.08 -9.38 21.98
N ARG A 16 -25.96 -9.43 20.64
CA ARG A 16 -25.55 -8.28 19.82
C ARG A 16 -26.67 -7.88 18.86
N HIS A 17 -26.81 -6.57 18.70
CA HIS A 17 -27.74 -5.98 17.74
C HIS A 17 -27.39 -6.36 16.28
N MET A 18 -28.37 -6.25 15.38
CA MET A 18 -28.10 -6.38 13.95
C MET A 18 -27.10 -5.34 13.46
N LYS A 19 -26.25 -5.75 12.52
CA LYS A 19 -25.36 -4.84 11.80
C LYS A 19 -26.23 -3.86 11.01
N ALA A 20 -25.87 -2.58 11.02
CA ALA A 20 -26.55 -1.56 10.22
C ALA A 20 -26.50 -1.89 8.71
N SER A 21 -25.41 -2.52 8.25
CA SER A 21 -25.28 -2.96 6.86
C SER A 21 -26.07 -4.22 6.50
N GLY A 22 -26.80 -4.82 7.45
CA GLY A 22 -27.60 -6.02 7.22
C GLY A 22 -26.78 -7.29 6.94
N SER A 23 -27.43 -8.25 6.27
CA SER A 23 -26.83 -9.53 5.88
C SER A 23 -25.94 -9.39 4.63
N VAL A 24 -25.06 -10.37 4.40
CA VAL A 24 -24.38 -10.55 3.10
C VAL A 24 -25.32 -11.23 2.10
N ARG A 25 -26.21 -12.09 2.61
CA ARG A 25 -27.23 -12.79 1.82
C ARG A 25 -28.27 -11.81 1.28
N CYS A 26 -28.68 -11.98 0.02
CA CYS A 26 -29.61 -11.11 -0.68
C CYS A 26 -31.09 -11.40 -0.38
N GLY A 27 -31.41 -12.48 0.34
CA GLY A 27 -32.80 -12.81 0.67
C GLY A 27 -33.60 -13.36 -0.52
N CYS A 28 -32.92 -13.86 -1.54
CA CYS A 28 -33.51 -14.51 -2.70
C CYS A 28 -32.52 -15.53 -3.26
N THR A 29 -33.02 -16.49 -4.05
CA THR A 29 -32.16 -17.44 -4.75
C THR A 29 -31.64 -16.79 -6.03
N CYS A 30 -30.35 -16.44 -6.05
CA CYS A 30 -29.71 -15.88 -7.24
C CYS A 30 -29.29 -17.01 -8.19
N PRO A 31 -29.67 -16.96 -9.49
CA PRO A 31 -29.34 -17.98 -10.48
C PRO A 31 -27.88 -17.92 -10.96
N ALA A 32 -27.14 -16.86 -10.63
CA ALA A 32 -25.74 -16.74 -11.05
C ALA A 32 -24.90 -17.91 -10.51
N VAL A 33 -24.22 -18.60 -11.41
CA VAL A 33 -23.51 -19.85 -11.13
C VAL A 33 -22.31 -20.03 -12.06
N ILE A 34 -21.28 -20.67 -11.53
CA ILE A 34 -20.16 -21.22 -12.31
C ILE A 34 -20.11 -22.69 -11.91
N ASN A 35 -20.35 -23.57 -12.88
CA ASN A 35 -20.21 -25.02 -12.72
C ASN A 35 -19.03 -25.47 -13.57
N VAL A 36 -18.10 -26.18 -12.96
CA VAL A 36 -16.93 -26.75 -13.63
C VAL A 36 -17.08 -28.25 -13.56
N SER A 37 -17.14 -28.91 -14.72
CA SER A 37 -17.08 -30.36 -14.83
C SER A 37 -15.79 -30.75 -15.53
N THR A 38 -15.17 -31.83 -15.05
CA THR A 38 -13.95 -32.38 -15.63
C THR A 38 -14.25 -33.77 -16.14
N HIS A 39 -13.97 -34.00 -17.42
CA HIS A 39 -14.17 -35.28 -18.08
C HIS A 39 -12.82 -35.74 -18.63
N THR A 40 -12.50 -37.01 -18.48
CA THR A 40 -11.31 -37.59 -19.11
C THR A 40 -11.79 -38.44 -20.28
N VAL A 41 -11.38 -38.08 -21.49
CA VAL A 41 -11.67 -38.81 -22.72
C VAL A 41 -10.33 -39.08 -23.39
N GLU A 42 -10.02 -40.35 -23.67
CA GLU A 42 -8.79 -40.76 -24.37
C GLU A 42 -7.50 -40.18 -23.75
N GLU A 43 -7.33 -40.29 -22.43
CA GLU A 43 -6.21 -39.74 -21.65
C GLU A 43 -6.07 -38.20 -21.63
N VAL A 44 -6.93 -37.48 -22.36
CA VAL A 44 -7.01 -36.03 -22.34
C VAL A 44 -8.04 -35.58 -21.31
N LYS A 45 -7.62 -34.68 -20.41
CA LYS A 45 -8.50 -34.06 -19.41
C LYS A 45 -9.21 -32.86 -20.02
N GLU A 46 -10.49 -33.03 -20.34
CA GLU A 46 -11.38 -31.96 -20.76
C GLU A 46 -11.99 -31.25 -19.53
N ILE A 47 -12.04 -29.92 -19.59
CA ILE A 47 -12.66 -29.08 -18.56
C ILE A 47 -13.78 -28.29 -19.21
N THR A 48 -15.02 -28.62 -18.86
CA THR A 48 -16.21 -27.90 -19.31
C THR A 48 -16.64 -26.92 -18.23
N VAL A 49 -16.81 -25.65 -18.60
CA VAL A 49 -17.27 -24.60 -17.69
C VAL A 49 -18.60 -24.07 -18.17
N GLN A 50 -19.65 -24.24 -17.36
CA GLN A 50 -20.93 -23.58 -17.54
C GLN A 50 -20.98 -22.33 -16.66
N TYR A 51 -21.29 -21.19 -17.26
CA TYR A 51 -21.24 -19.89 -16.62
C TYR A 51 -22.52 -19.10 -16.87
N GLN A 52 -23.16 -18.66 -15.79
CA GLN A 52 -24.25 -17.70 -15.80
C GLN A 52 -23.88 -16.50 -14.92
N SER A 53 -23.57 -15.38 -15.56
CA SER A 53 -23.14 -14.14 -14.90
C SER A 53 -24.28 -13.32 -14.30
N VAL A 54 -25.47 -13.43 -14.90
CA VAL A 54 -26.57 -12.51 -14.63
C VAL A 54 -27.12 -12.75 -13.23
N GLN A 55 -27.02 -11.72 -12.39
CA GLN A 55 -27.64 -11.70 -11.08
C GLN A 55 -29.10 -11.27 -11.25
N VAL A 56 -30.02 -12.08 -10.76
CA VAL A 56 -31.46 -11.78 -10.75
C VAL A 56 -31.91 -11.62 -9.31
N GLY A 57 -32.66 -10.56 -9.03
CA GLY A 57 -33.22 -10.28 -7.71
C GLY A 57 -32.26 -9.55 -6.74
N HIS A 58 -31.05 -9.20 -7.16
CA HIS A 58 -30.17 -8.30 -6.42
C HIS A 58 -29.13 -7.62 -7.31
N GLU A 59 -28.64 -6.47 -6.87
CA GLU A 59 -27.55 -5.74 -7.52
C GLU A 59 -26.16 -6.23 -7.07
N LEU A 60 -25.15 -5.81 -7.83
CA LEU A 60 -23.75 -6.01 -7.49
C LEU A 60 -23.33 -5.02 -6.39
N GLU A 61 -23.44 -5.46 -5.14
CA GLU A 61 -22.94 -4.70 -4.00
C GLU A 61 -21.45 -4.96 -3.77
N VAL A 62 -20.60 -4.12 -4.36
CA VAL A 62 -19.13 -4.24 -4.31
C VAL A 62 -18.60 -4.32 -2.87
N GLY A 63 -19.22 -3.58 -1.93
CA GLY A 63 -18.84 -3.61 -0.51
C GLY A 63 -19.09 -4.96 0.20
N LYS A 64 -19.93 -5.84 -0.38
CA LYS A 64 -20.22 -7.19 0.14
C LYS A 64 -19.29 -8.25 -0.42
N LEU A 65 -18.53 -7.92 -1.47
CA LEU A 65 -17.50 -8.81 -2.00
C LEU A 65 -16.40 -9.04 -0.95
N HIS A 66 -15.75 -10.19 -1.04
CA HIS A 66 -14.59 -10.49 -0.22
C HIS A 66 -13.33 -9.89 -0.83
N LEU A 67 -12.39 -9.48 0.01
CA LEU A 67 -11.02 -9.23 -0.43
C LEU A 67 -10.39 -10.55 -0.87
N SER A 68 -9.69 -10.53 -2.00
CA SER A 68 -8.95 -11.68 -2.50
C SER A 68 -7.78 -12.01 -1.56
N GLU A 69 -7.23 -13.23 -1.68
CA GLU A 69 -6.11 -13.62 -0.84
C GLU A 69 -4.83 -12.84 -1.18
N THR A 70 -4.67 -12.43 -2.44
CA THR A 70 -3.56 -11.58 -2.88
C THR A 70 -3.68 -10.17 -2.29
N GLU A 71 -4.89 -9.59 -2.31
CA GLU A 71 -5.17 -8.29 -1.68
C GLU A 71 -4.92 -8.33 -0.17
N LYS A 72 -5.42 -9.36 0.52
CA LYS A 72 -5.16 -9.54 1.96
C LYS A 72 -3.67 -9.69 2.26
N SER A 73 -2.93 -10.41 1.42
CA SER A 73 -1.50 -10.62 1.60
C SER A 73 -0.72 -9.32 1.40
N SER A 74 -1.08 -8.50 0.41
CA SER A 74 -0.48 -7.17 0.21
C SER A 74 -0.72 -6.24 1.42
N LEU A 75 -1.95 -6.21 1.93
CA LEU A 75 -2.29 -5.45 3.14
C LEU A 75 -1.56 -5.98 4.37
N ALA A 76 -1.45 -7.31 4.52
CA ALA A 76 -0.71 -7.95 5.60
C ALA A 76 0.78 -7.58 5.56
N SER A 77 1.42 -7.60 4.39
CA SER A 77 2.82 -7.17 4.23
C SER A 77 3.02 -5.73 4.68
N SER A 78 2.13 -4.81 4.26
CA SER A 78 2.16 -3.41 4.69
C SER A 78 2.02 -3.25 6.20
N LEU A 79 1.16 -4.06 6.83
CA LEU A 79 0.98 -4.08 8.28
C LEU A 79 2.20 -4.67 9.01
N CYS A 80 2.84 -5.70 8.45
CA CYS A 80 4.07 -6.29 8.99
C CYS A 80 5.25 -5.31 8.93
N LEU A 81 5.32 -4.49 7.88
CA LEU A 81 6.28 -3.38 7.77
C LEU A 81 5.97 -2.23 8.75
N GLY A 82 4.85 -2.29 9.48
CA GLY A 82 4.51 -1.30 10.48
C GLY A 82 3.90 -0.01 9.92
N ILE A 83 3.46 -0.02 8.67
CA ILE A 83 2.79 1.12 8.07
C ILE A 83 1.48 1.39 8.83
N PRO A 84 1.22 2.64 9.27
CA PRO A 84 -0.02 2.96 9.98
C PRO A 84 -1.26 2.61 9.17
N MET A 85 -2.27 2.04 9.84
CA MET A 85 -3.54 1.66 9.19
C MET A 85 -4.22 2.82 8.46
N ALA A 86 -4.08 4.06 8.95
CA ALA A 86 -4.62 5.23 8.27
C ALA A 86 -4.00 5.41 6.89
N THR A 87 -2.66 5.41 6.82
CA THR A 87 -1.89 5.51 5.57
C THR A 87 -2.22 4.37 4.60
N ILE A 88 -2.37 3.14 5.09
CA ILE A 88 -2.79 2.01 4.25
C ILE A 88 -4.18 2.27 3.66
N LEU A 89 -5.14 2.73 4.47
CA LEU A 89 -6.49 3.02 4.00
C LEU A 89 -6.50 4.12 2.94
N ASP A 90 -5.71 5.17 3.11
CA ASP A 90 -5.64 6.27 2.15
C ASP A 90 -5.07 5.80 0.82
N LYS A 91 -3.96 5.03 0.83
CA LYS A 91 -3.43 4.39 -0.38
C LYS A 91 -4.43 3.46 -1.07
N THR A 92 -5.16 2.64 -0.31
CA THR A 92 -6.17 1.75 -0.91
C THR A 92 -7.30 2.51 -1.58
N ARG A 93 -7.64 3.70 -1.09
CA ARG A 93 -8.70 4.55 -1.65
C ARG A 93 -8.26 5.25 -2.94
N GLU A 94 -6.97 5.52 -3.11
CA GLU A 94 -6.42 6.03 -4.37
C GLU A 94 -6.60 5.02 -5.50
N GLU A 95 -6.50 3.72 -5.20
CA GLU A 95 -6.77 2.62 -6.14
C GLU A 95 -8.27 2.28 -6.28
N TYR A 96 -9.15 3.27 -6.08
CA TYR A 96 -10.60 3.05 -6.15
C TYR A 96 -11.01 2.54 -7.53
N SER A 97 -11.74 1.43 -7.52
CA SER A 97 -12.39 0.88 -8.72
C SER A 97 -13.84 0.56 -8.39
N PRO A 98 -14.80 1.00 -9.23
CA PRO A 98 -16.22 0.78 -8.99
C PRO A 98 -16.63 -0.69 -9.07
N THR A 99 -15.74 -1.60 -9.50
CA THR A 99 -16.02 -3.03 -9.60
C THR A 99 -15.25 -3.87 -8.58
N LYS A 100 -14.29 -3.28 -7.85
CA LYS A 100 -13.42 -4.01 -6.92
C LYS A 100 -13.65 -3.61 -5.47
N ARG A 101 -13.58 -4.60 -4.58
CA ARG A 101 -13.72 -4.41 -3.12
C ARG A 101 -12.57 -3.63 -2.50
N PHE A 102 -11.38 -3.69 -3.10
CA PHE A 102 -10.12 -3.23 -2.50
C PHE A 102 -10.17 -1.76 -2.03
N GLY A 103 -10.68 -0.85 -2.86
CA GLY A 103 -10.79 0.57 -2.50
C GLY A 103 -11.81 0.90 -1.40
N LEU A 104 -12.67 -0.07 -1.05
CA LEU A 104 -13.63 0.06 0.06
C LEU A 104 -13.07 -0.53 1.37
N THR A 105 -11.78 -0.87 1.43
CA THR A 105 -11.16 -1.48 2.62
C THR A 105 -11.41 -0.62 3.85
N THR A 106 -11.78 -1.26 4.95
CA THR A 106 -12.09 -0.58 6.22
C THR A 106 -11.05 -0.89 7.28
N ARG A 107 -10.97 -0.03 8.31
CA ARG A 107 -10.13 -0.31 9.49
C ARG A 107 -10.48 -1.65 10.14
N LYS A 108 -11.75 -2.07 10.06
CA LYS A 108 -12.19 -3.37 10.59
C LYS A 108 -11.58 -4.53 9.79
N ASP A 109 -11.46 -4.37 8.47
CA ASP A 109 -10.82 -5.37 7.60
C ASP A 109 -9.34 -5.54 7.97
N LEU A 110 -8.61 -4.43 8.14
CA LEU A 110 -7.21 -4.47 8.58
C LEU A 110 -7.03 -5.14 9.95
N HIS A 111 -7.92 -4.87 10.91
CA HIS A 111 -7.89 -5.58 12.20
C HIS A 111 -8.17 -7.07 12.08
N ASN A 112 -9.09 -7.48 11.21
CA ASN A 112 -9.36 -8.89 10.96
C ASN A 112 -8.13 -9.55 10.31
N ILE A 113 -7.49 -8.90 9.33
CA ILE A 113 -6.25 -9.37 8.71
C ILE A 113 -5.14 -9.54 9.75
N CYS A 114 -4.91 -8.54 10.63
CA CYS A 114 -3.91 -8.68 11.70
C CYS A 114 -4.19 -9.90 12.58
N ARG A 115 -5.46 -10.14 12.93
CA ARG A 115 -5.85 -11.30 13.75
C ARG A 115 -5.62 -12.60 12.99
N ASP A 116 -6.10 -12.69 11.75
CA ASP A 116 -6.11 -13.91 10.96
C ASP A 116 -4.70 -14.30 10.49
N LYS A 117 -3.82 -13.31 10.27
CA LYS A 117 -2.39 -13.49 9.91
C LYS A 117 -1.45 -13.40 11.12
N GLN A 118 -1.98 -13.33 12.34
CA GLN A 118 -1.21 -13.24 13.59
C GLN A 118 -0.16 -12.12 13.61
N ILE A 119 -0.44 -10.99 12.95
CA ILE A 119 0.45 -9.83 12.90
C ILE A 119 0.46 -9.18 14.28
N ALA A 120 1.65 -9.09 14.89
CA ALA A 120 1.83 -8.49 16.20
C ALA A 120 1.29 -7.05 16.21
N LYS A 121 0.39 -6.76 17.13
CA LYS A 121 -0.43 -5.52 17.16
C LYS A 121 0.35 -4.24 17.53
N LYS A 122 1.68 -4.25 17.53
CA LYS A 122 2.54 -3.17 18.04
C LYS A 122 3.81 -3.02 17.22
N VAL A 123 3.75 -2.19 16.18
CA VAL A 123 4.94 -1.52 15.65
C VAL A 123 5.12 -0.14 16.30
N ILE A 124 4.04 0.46 16.81
CA ILE A 124 4.11 1.66 17.65
C ILE A 124 4.37 1.22 19.10
N LEU A 125 5.63 1.33 19.53
CA LEU A 125 6.06 0.97 20.88
C LEU A 125 5.70 2.07 21.89
N HIS A 126 5.67 3.33 21.45
CA HIS A 126 5.32 4.50 22.23
C HIS A 126 4.73 5.62 21.33
N THR A 127 4.00 6.58 21.90
CA THR A 127 3.43 7.73 21.15
C THR A 127 4.46 8.77 20.74
N ASP A 128 5.62 8.76 21.40
CA ASP A 128 6.79 9.55 21.05
C ASP A 128 7.75 8.68 20.23
N ASP A 129 8.15 9.20 19.06
CA ASP A 129 8.96 8.46 18.08
C ASP A 129 10.36 8.17 18.62
N ALA A 130 10.98 9.12 19.35
CA ALA A 130 12.29 8.92 19.95
C ALA A 130 12.27 7.76 20.96
N THR A 131 11.24 7.70 21.81
CA THR A 131 11.03 6.60 22.75
C THR A 131 10.74 5.27 22.04
N SER A 132 9.97 5.29 20.94
CA SER A 132 9.70 4.07 20.16
C SER A 132 10.97 3.47 19.56
N VAL A 133 11.83 4.33 19.01
CA VAL A 133 13.11 3.91 18.44
C VAL A 133 14.05 3.39 19.53
N ASP A 134 14.12 4.05 20.70
CA ASP A 134 14.94 3.58 21.83
C ASP A 134 14.53 2.17 22.30
N ILE A 135 13.22 1.93 22.44
CA ILE A 135 12.70 0.59 22.79
C ILE A 135 13.03 -0.43 21.69
N MET A 136 12.98 -0.04 20.41
CA MET A 136 13.34 -0.92 19.30
C MET A 136 14.82 -1.27 19.30
N VAL A 137 15.70 -0.27 19.48
CA VAL A 137 17.15 -0.47 19.50
C VAL A 137 17.56 -1.35 20.66
N LYS A 138 17.03 -1.12 21.88
CA LYS A 138 17.29 -1.98 23.04
C LYS A 138 16.89 -3.43 22.81
N LYS A 139 15.78 -3.67 22.10
CA LYS A 139 15.36 -5.02 21.71
C LYS A 139 16.32 -5.65 20.70
N MET A 140 16.81 -4.88 19.72
CA MET A 140 17.76 -5.37 18.73
C MET A 140 19.13 -5.68 19.33
N GLN A 141 19.60 -4.86 20.28
CA GLN A 141 20.84 -5.09 21.02
C GLN A 141 20.78 -6.35 21.91
N GLY A 142 19.58 -6.76 22.34
CA GLY A 142 19.38 -7.99 23.11
C GLY A 142 19.37 -9.29 22.29
N ASN A 143 19.43 -9.21 20.96
CA ASN A 143 19.46 -10.40 20.09
C ASN A 143 20.90 -10.88 19.82
N THR A 144 21.03 -12.17 19.49
CA THR A 144 22.33 -12.80 19.19
C THR A 144 23.02 -12.24 17.95
N LYS A 145 22.23 -11.87 16.94
CA LYS A 145 22.67 -11.06 15.81
C LYS A 145 22.18 -9.64 16.03
N ASN A 146 23.03 -8.79 16.60
CA ASN A 146 22.73 -7.38 16.82
C ASN A 146 23.06 -6.57 15.56
N PRO A 147 22.06 -6.08 14.81
CA PRO A 147 22.30 -5.29 13.60
C PRO A 147 22.67 -3.84 13.89
N VAL A 148 22.63 -3.39 15.16
CA VAL A 148 22.88 -2.00 15.54
C VAL A 148 24.38 -1.78 15.74
N LEU A 149 24.99 -1.00 14.84
CA LEU A 149 26.41 -0.64 14.88
C LEU A 149 26.67 0.56 15.78
N LEU A 150 25.77 1.55 15.74
CA LEU A 150 25.90 2.79 16.48
C LEU A 150 24.53 3.33 16.83
N TYR A 151 24.34 3.77 18.06
CA TYR A 151 23.11 4.40 18.49
C TYR A 151 23.37 5.54 19.47
N LYS A 152 22.76 6.69 19.18
CA LYS A 152 22.71 7.88 20.03
C LYS A 152 21.25 8.35 20.15
N PRO A 153 20.64 8.29 21.33
CA PRO A 153 19.33 8.88 21.55
C PRO A 153 19.41 10.42 21.60
N VAL A 154 18.29 11.09 21.29
CA VAL A 154 18.18 12.54 21.45
C VAL A 154 18.41 12.92 22.92
N GLY A 155 19.30 13.88 23.16
CA GLY A 155 19.72 14.32 24.49
C GLY A 155 20.92 13.55 25.07
N GLY A 156 21.34 12.46 24.42
CA GLY A 156 22.54 11.71 24.80
C GLY A 156 23.83 12.41 24.37
N GLU A 157 24.92 12.16 25.10
CA GLU A 157 26.27 12.55 24.70
C GLU A 157 27.03 11.35 24.13
N MET A 158 28.00 11.60 23.25
CA MET A 158 28.88 10.59 22.69
C MET A 158 30.32 11.08 22.74
N ASP A 159 31.14 10.43 23.56
CA ASP A 159 32.53 10.86 23.80
C ASP A 159 33.42 10.77 22.56
N ASN A 160 33.08 9.87 21.62
CA ASN A 160 33.91 9.57 20.46
C ASN A 160 33.66 10.50 19.24
N TYR A 161 32.66 11.39 19.29
CA TYR A 161 32.31 12.27 18.17
C TYR A 161 31.94 13.68 18.64
N SER A 162 32.95 14.53 18.75
CA SER A 162 32.84 15.93 19.21
C SER A 162 32.02 16.85 18.28
N ARG A 163 31.68 16.42 17.07
CA ARG A 163 30.86 17.17 16.11
C ARG A 163 29.36 16.85 16.17
N ILE A 164 28.93 15.91 17.03
CA ILE A 164 27.53 15.48 17.12
C ILE A 164 26.91 16.05 18.38
N ASP A 165 26.02 17.02 18.23
CA ASP A 165 25.42 17.77 19.34
C ASP A 165 24.36 16.95 20.08
N LYS A 166 24.01 17.36 21.30
CA LYS A 166 22.99 16.68 22.12
C LYS A 166 21.61 16.60 21.47
N ARG A 167 21.33 17.49 20.51
CA ARG A 167 20.06 17.52 19.78
C ARG A 167 20.01 16.51 18.64
N ASP A 168 21.17 16.00 18.23
CA ASP A 168 21.28 15.11 17.08
C ASP A 168 20.95 13.67 17.47
N PHE A 169 20.20 13.01 16.59
CA PHE A 169 19.88 11.59 16.66
C PHE A 169 20.79 10.82 15.70
N LEU A 170 21.35 9.69 16.15
CA LEU A 170 22.16 8.82 15.31
C LEU A 170 21.76 7.37 15.48
N LEU A 171 21.55 6.68 14.36
CA LEU A 171 21.31 5.24 14.33
C LEU A 171 21.98 4.67 13.08
N ALA A 172 23.01 3.85 13.29
CA ALA A 172 23.63 3.04 12.25
C ALA A 172 23.20 1.59 12.44
N ILE A 173 22.53 1.04 11.43
CA ILE A 173 22.13 -0.36 11.37
C ILE A 173 22.72 -1.00 10.12
N MET A 174 23.13 -2.25 10.24
CA MET A 174 23.65 -3.04 9.13
C MET A 174 23.07 -4.45 9.22
N ASN A 175 22.48 -4.91 8.13
CA ASN A 175 22.00 -6.28 8.04
C ASN A 175 23.11 -7.22 7.52
N ASP A 176 22.93 -8.53 7.70
CA ASP A 176 23.89 -9.55 7.27
C ASP A 176 24.28 -9.43 5.78
N ALA A 177 23.33 -9.03 4.91
CA ALA A 177 23.60 -8.87 3.48
C ALA A 177 24.55 -7.69 3.19
N GLN A 178 24.36 -6.57 3.88
CA GLN A 178 25.22 -5.38 3.79
C GLN A 178 26.59 -5.65 4.41
N GLU A 179 26.65 -6.39 5.52
CA GLU A 179 27.91 -6.82 6.12
C GLU A 179 28.70 -7.72 5.16
N ASN A 180 28.04 -8.71 4.57
CA ASN A 180 28.64 -9.60 3.57
C ASN A 180 29.10 -8.82 2.34
N PHE A 181 28.33 -7.84 1.88
CA PHE A 181 28.72 -6.97 0.77
C PHE A 181 29.96 -6.12 1.12
N SER A 182 30.00 -5.55 2.32
CA SER A 182 31.15 -4.79 2.82
C SER A 182 32.41 -5.66 2.89
N ASN A 183 32.28 -6.89 3.38
CA ASN A 183 33.39 -7.84 3.46
C ASN A 183 33.86 -8.29 2.07
N CYS A 184 32.94 -8.49 1.12
CA CYS A 184 33.25 -8.78 -0.27
C CYS A 184 34.02 -7.62 -0.94
N MET A 185 33.57 -6.37 -0.74
CA MET A 185 34.26 -5.16 -1.22
C MET A 185 35.68 -5.04 -0.66
N LYS A 186 35.89 -5.32 0.63
CA LYS A 186 37.24 -5.32 1.24
C LYS A 186 38.18 -6.33 0.59
N THR A 187 37.66 -7.50 0.18
CA THR A 187 38.45 -8.53 -0.51
C THR A 187 38.68 -8.22 -1.99
N CYS A 188 37.77 -7.49 -2.64
CA CYS A 188 37.90 -7.07 -4.03
C CYS A 188 38.86 -5.88 -4.23
N ASN A 189 39.10 -5.05 -3.20
CA ASN A 189 39.98 -3.88 -3.26
C ASN A 189 41.50 -4.20 -3.27
N LYS A 190 41.92 -5.44 -3.53
CA LYS A 190 43.34 -5.78 -3.66
C LYS A 190 43.96 -5.39 -5.01
N HIS A 191 43.17 -4.90 -5.96
CA HIS A 191 43.66 -4.31 -7.22
C HIS A 191 43.12 -2.89 -7.39
N SER A 192 44.07 -1.93 -7.43
CA SER A 192 43.92 -0.51 -7.78
C SER A 192 43.91 0.53 -6.63
N ILE A 193 45.14 0.96 -6.29
CA ILE A 193 45.62 2.34 -6.04
C ILE A 193 44.93 3.21 -4.95
N ILE A 194 45.68 3.37 -3.84
CA ILE A 194 45.93 4.52 -2.90
C ILE A 194 44.74 5.39 -2.40
N PRO A 195 44.52 5.50 -1.06
CA PRO A 195 43.72 6.55 -0.46
C PRO A 195 44.59 7.79 -0.19
N HIS A 196 44.40 8.87 -0.93
CA HIS A 196 44.82 10.21 -0.50
C HIS A 196 43.60 10.99 -0.02
N SER A 197 43.68 11.44 1.23
CA SER A 197 42.82 12.41 1.87
C SER A 197 42.68 13.66 0.99
N ILE A 198 41.47 13.98 0.54
CA ILE A 198 41.13 15.29 -0.03
C ILE A 198 39.73 15.65 0.50
N ASP A 199 39.66 16.74 1.26
CA ASP A 199 38.42 17.47 1.55
C ASP A 199 37.81 17.92 0.20
N ILE A 200 36.82 17.18 -0.28
CA ILE A 200 36.01 17.57 -1.44
C ILE A 200 34.82 18.34 -0.88
N ASN A 201 34.74 19.63 -1.22
CA ASN A 201 33.68 20.54 -0.78
C ASN A 201 32.29 19.90 -0.98
N GLN A 202 31.41 20.02 0.02
CA GLN A 202 30.05 19.45 0.02
C GLN A 202 29.25 19.78 -1.26
N THR A 203 29.56 20.88 -1.93
CA THR A 203 28.98 21.31 -3.21
C THR A 203 29.35 20.38 -4.38
N GLU A 204 30.58 19.85 -4.41
CA GLU A 204 31.03 18.92 -5.45
C GLU A 204 30.45 17.52 -5.23
N GLN A 205 30.32 17.06 -3.98
CA GLN A 205 29.58 15.83 -3.66
C GLN A 205 28.13 15.91 -4.12
N HIS A 206 27.46 17.03 -3.84
CA HIS A 206 26.06 17.23 -4.25
C HIS A 206 25.90 17.31 -5.77
N GLN A 207 26.90 17.85 -6.49
CA GLN A 207 26.88 17.87 -7.96
C GLN A 207 27.13 16.47 -8.56
N ILE A 208 28.01 15.68 -7.95
CA ILE A 208 28.26 14.28 -8.35
C ILE A 208 26.99 13.44 -8.11
N GLU A 209 26.32 13.59 -6.98
CA GLU A 209 25.06 12.92 -6.69
C GLU A 209 23.94 13.31 -7.67
N LYS A 210 23.80 14.61 -7.97
CA LYS A 210 22.83 15.08 -8.98
C LYS A 210 23.11 14.51 -10.36
N ASN A 211 24.37 14.48 -10.79
CA ASN A 211 24.77 13.90 -12.06
C ASN A 211 24.53 12.39 -12.09
N ALA A 212 24.80 11.69 -10.98
CA ALA A 212 24.53 10.25 -10.85
C ALA A 212 23.03 9.94 -10.95
N ILE A 213 22.18 10.70 -10.25
CA ILE A 213 20.71 10.56 -10.32
C ILE A 213 20.20 10.86 -11.73
N SER A 214 20.70 11.93 -12.36
CA SER A 214 20.34 12.29 -13.74
C SER A 214 20.72 11.18 -14.73
N ASN A 215 21.90 10.58 -14.57
CA ASN A 215 22.36 9.48 -15.42
C ASN A 215 21.56 8.19 -15.18
N LEU A 216 21.17 7.91 -13.93
CA LEU A 216 20.32 6.78 -13.60
C LEU A 216 18.93 6.93 -14.21
N HIS A 217 18.35 8.14 -14.10
CA HIS A 217 17.06 8.45 -14.69
C HIS A 217 17.09 8.37 -16.21
N LYS A 218 18.16 8.87 -16.85
CA LYS A 218 18.37 8.75 -18.28
C LYS A 218 18.49 7.28 -18.73
N ALA A 219 19.30 6.48 -18.03
CA ALA A 219 19.44 5.05 -18.32
C ALA A 219 18.12 4.29 -18.13
N SER A 220 17.32 4.64 -17.11
CA SER A 220 15.99 4.08 -16.89
C SER A 220 15.03 4.45 -18.03
N MET A 221 15.03 5.70 -18.48
CA MET A 221 14.22 6.15 -19.61
C MET A 221 14.64 5.48 -20.91
N ASP A 222 15.94 5.36 -21.18
CA ASP A 222 16.48 4.68 -22.36
C ASP A 222 16.08 3.19 -22.36
N SER A 223 16.10 2.53 -21.19
CA SER A 223 15.61 1.15 -21.04
C SER A 223 14.13 1.03 -21.39
N VAL A 224 13.28 1.93 -20.88
CA VAL A 224 11.83 1.93 -21.15
C VAL A 224 11.55 2.20 -22.63
N MET A 225 12.25 3.16 -23.22
CA MET A 225 12.12 3.48 -24.65
C MET A 225 12.52 2.32 -25.54
N ASN A 226 13.60 1.60 -25.20
CA ASN A 226 14.02 0.41 -25.94
C ASN A 226 12.99 -0.72 -25.85
N THR A 227 12.39 -0.95 -24.68
CA THR A 227 11.30 -1.92 -24.53
C THR A 227 10.10 -1.56 -25.39
N ILE A 228 9.69 -0.28 -25.39
CA ILE A 228 8.59 0.21 -26.23
C ILE A 228 8.91 -0.03 -27.72
N LEU A 229 10.11 0.32 -28.17
CA LEU A 229 10.53 0.11 -29.57
C LEU A 229 10.48 -1.37 -29.97
N THR A 230 10.94 -2.28 -29.10
CA THR A 230 10.88 -3.73 -29.37
C THR A 230 9.43 -4.23 -29.48
N GLU A 231 8.53 -3.76 -28.62
CA GLU A 231 7.11 -4.13 -28.68
C GLU A 231 6.43 -3.60 -29.96
N TYR A 232 6.79 -2.40 -30.41
CA TYR A 232 6.32 -1.85 -31.68
C TYR A 232 6.76 -2.68 -32.90
N GLU A 233 8.01 -3.16 -32.90
CA GLU A 233 8.50 -4.03 -33.95
C GLU A 233 7.78 -5.37 -34.00
N ASP A 234 7.49 -5.97 -32.83
CA ASP A 234 6.75 -7.22 -32.71
C ASP A 234 5.29 -7.08 -33.17
N ILE A 235 4.63 -5.99 -32.80
CA ILE A 235 3.31 -5.62 -33.34
C ILE A 235 3.36 -5.52 -34.86
N GLY A 236 4.38 -4.87 -35.41
CA GLY A 236 4.57 -4.76 -36.86
C GLY A 236 4.74 -6.11 -37.55
N ARG A 237 5.43 -7.07 -36.91
CA ARG A 237 5.56 -8.45 -37.42
C ARG A 237 4.22 -9.20 -37.39
N LEU A 238 3.45 -9.05 -36.31
CA LEU A 238 2.13 -9.67 -36.17
C LEU A 238 1.14 -9.15 -37.22
N ILE A 239 1.14 -7.85 -37.48
CA ILE A 239 0.29 -7.23 -38.52
C ILE A 239 0.64 -7.77 -39.91
N ARG A 240 1.93 -7.93 -40.24
CA ARG A 240 2.37 -8.52 -41.50
C ARG A 240 2.02 -10.01 -41.64
N GLY A 241 1.76 -10.70 -40.53
CA GLY A 241 1.37 -12.11 -40.49
C GLY A 241 -0.13 -12.39 -40.58
N LEU A 242 -0.96 -11.34 -40.64
CA LEU A 242 -2.42 -11.50 -40.76
C LEU A 242 -2.79 -12.09 -42.12
N LYS A 243 -3.61 -13.15 -42.11
CA LYS A 243 -3.97 -13.91 -43.33
C LYS A 243 -5.40 -13.67 -43.79
N SER A 244 -6.22 -12.97 -43.01
CA SER A 244 -7.63 -12.70 -43.29
C SER A 244 -7.97 -11.23 -43.10
N ILE A 245 -8.89 -10.75 -43.94
CA ILE A 245 -9.47 -9.40 -43.89
C ILE A 245 -10.19 -9.16 -42.55
N ASP A 246 -10.86 -10.17 -42.01
CA ASP A 246 -11.57 -10.06 -40.73
C ASP A 246 -10.61 -9.83 -39.56
N GLN A 247 -9.43 -10.45 -39.61
CA GLN A 247 -8.38 -10.24 -38.62
C GLN A 247 -7.81 -8.82 -38.71
N ALA A 248 -7.62 -8.30 -39.93
CA ALA A 248 -7.17 -6.93 -40.14
C ALA A 248 -8.21 -5.91 -39.65
N HIS A 249 -9.50 -6.17 -39.85
CA HIS A 249 -10.59 -5.35 -39.33
C HIS A 249 -10.63 -5.32 -37.80
N TYR A 250 -10.54 -6.48 -37.15
CA TYR A 250 -10.51 -6.59 -35.70
C TYR A 250 -9.32 -5.83 -35.09
N VAL A 251 -8.12 -6.01 -35.67
CA VAL A 251 -6.91 -5.31 -35.22
C VAL A 251 -7.05 -3.79 -35.41
N LYS A 252 -7.61 -3.34 -36.53
CA LYS A 252 -7.88 -1.92 -36.80
C LYS A 252 -8.82 -1.29 -35.76
N GLU A 253 -9.89 -1.99 -35.37
CA GLU A 253 -10.81 -1.52 -34.33
C GLU A 253 -10.15 -1.46 -32.95
N ALA A 254 -9.34 -2.47 -32.60
CA ALA A 254 -8.58 -2.47 -31.36
C ALA A 254 -7.60 -1.27 -31.27
N PHE A 255 -6.87 -0.98 -32.36
CA PHE A 255 -5.99 0.20 -32.41
C PHE A 255 -6.76 1.52 -32.30
N ALA A 256 -7.95 1.62 -32.90
CA ALA A 256 -8.80 2.80 -32.77
C ALA A 256 -9.24 3.03 -31.31
N ALA A 257 -9.61 1.96 -30.60
CA ALA A 257 -9.97 2.02 -29.18
C ALA A 257 -8.79 2.44 -28.29
N ILE A 258 -7.60 1.86 -28.51
CA ILE A 258 -6.38 2.23 -27.78
C ILE A 258 -6.02 3.71 -28.03
N LYS A 259 -6.13 4.19 -29.27
CA LYS A 259 -5.85 5.59 -29.62
C LYS A 259 -6.78 6.57 -28.93
N ILE A 260 -8.06 6.21 -28.72
CA ILE A 260 -9.01 7.03 -27.95
C ILE A 260 -8.60 7.09 -26.48
N HIS A 261 -8.21 5.97 -25.89
CA HIS A 261 -7.74 5.92 -24.50
C HIS A 261 -6.45 6.73 -24.29
N LEU A 262 -5.47 6.63 -25.18
CA LEU A 262 -4.23 7.42 -25.08
C LEU A 262 -4.46 8.93 -25.20
N LYS A 263 -5.38 9.37 -26.06
CA LYS A 263 -5.77 10.79 -26.14
C LYS A 263 -6.49 11.29 -24.89
N SER A 264 -7.20 10.41 -24.18
CA SER A 264 -7.87 10.78 -22.93
C SER A 264 -6.88 10.94 -21.75
N THR A 265 -5.73 10.26 -21.79
CA THR A 265 -4.69 10.37 -20.75
C THR A 265 -3.83 11.63 -20.91
N ASP A 266 -3.60 12.12 -22.13
CA ASP A 266 -2.89 13.38 -22.39
C ASP A 266 -3.66 14.63 -21.90
N ASN A 267 -4.99 14.55 -21.82
CA ASN A 267 -5.82 15.64 -21.31
C ASN A 267 -5.90 15.68 -19.77
N ALA A 268 -5.47 14.62 -19.07
CA ALA A 268 -5.51 14.56 -17.61
C ALA A 268 -4.28 15.18 -16.94
N THR A 269 -3.21 15.49 -17.69
CA THR A 269 -1.97 16.08 -17.19
C THR A 269 -1.93 17.61 -17.24
N ASN A 270 -2.93 18.27 -17.86
CA ASN A 270 -3.10 19.72 -17.77
C ASN A 270 -3.97 20.11 -16.57
N LEU A 271 -3.37 20.08 -15.37
CA LEU A 271 -3.94 20.74 -14.20
C LEU A 271 -3.77 22.26 -14.36
N PRO A 272 -4.80 23.10 -14.10
CA PRO A 272 -4.60 24.54 -14.05
C PRO A 272 -3.56 24.85 -12.97
N SER A 273 -2.60 25.72 -13.28
CA SER A 273 -1.64 26.20 -12.30
C SER A 273 -2.37 26.75 -11.07
N LEU A 274 -1.98 26.26 -9.89
CA LEU A 274 -2.47 26.79 -8.63
C LEU A 274 -2.18 28.29 -8.57
N PRO A 275 -3.18 29.14 -8.22
CA PRO A 275 -2.92 30.56 -8.00
C PRO A 275 -1.95 30.72 -6.82
N PRO A 276 -1.16 31.80 -6.80
CA PRO A 276 -0.18 32.04 -5.75
C PRO A 276 -0.87 32.10 -4.38
N VAL A 277 -0.30 31.37 -3.43
CA VAL A 277 -0.73 31.32 -2.03
C VAL A 277 -0.79 32.74 -1.47
N GLN A 278 -1.98 33.27 -1.26
CA GLN A 278 -2.18 34.36 -0.32
C GLN A 278 -2.00 33.77 1.08
N GLN A 279 -1.01 34.26 1.82
CA GLN A 279 -0.85 33.97 3.25
C GLN A 279 -2.05 34.53 4.01
N GLU A 280 -3.10 33.72 4.19
CA GLU A 280 -4.02 33.93 5.30
C GLU A 280 -3.34 33.44 6.57
N MET A 281 -2.96 34.40 7.42
CA MET A 281 -2.52 34.14 8.78
C MET A 281 -3.65 33.44 9.55
N ALA A 282 -3.56 32.12 9.69
CA ALA A 282 -4.44 31.35 10.56
C ALA A 282 -4.26 31.84 12.01
N THR A 283 -5.19 32.66 12.49
CA THR A 283 -5.33 32.94 13.91
C THR A 283 -5.85 31.68 14.60
N ALA A 284 -5.14 31.26 15.66
CA ALA A 284 -5.47 30.07 16.43
C ALA A 284 -6.93 30.10 16.93
N PRO A 285 -7.68 28.98 16.87
CA PRO A 285 -9.06 28.95 17.32
C PRO A 285 -9.15 29.23 18.82
N SER A 286 -9.98 30.22 19.16
CA SER A 286 -10.27 30.67 20.53
C SER A 286 -10.72 29.51 21.43
N ASN A 287 -10.10 29.43 22.62
CA ASN A 287 -10.32 28.47 23.71
C ASN A 287 -11.77 28.35 24.24
N LYS A 288 -12.74 29.12 23.72
CA LYS A 288 -14.13 29.13 24.21
C LYS A 288 -14.91 27.84 23.90
N ASN A 289 -14.57 27.11 22.84
CA ASN A 289 -15.30 25.90 22.45
C ASN A 289 -14.91 24.64 23.24
N ILE A 290 -13.69 24.59 23.79
CA ILE A 290 -13.23 23.46 24.62
C ILE A 290 -13.91 23.48 25.99
N ASP A 291 -14.13 24.67 26.58
CA ASP A 291 -14.82 24.80 27.87
C ASP A 291 -16.32 24.49 27.78
N GLN A 292 -16.95 24.80 26.65
CA GLN A 292 -18.35 24.41 26.40
C GLN A 292 -18.48 22.89 26.27
N GLN A 293 -17.56 22.22 25.57
CA GLN A 293 -17.54 20.75 25.48
C GLN A 293 -17.27 20.07 26.83
N ARG A 294 -16.38 20.62 27.66
CA ARG A 294 -16.10 20.11 29.02
C ARG A 294 -17.29 20.28 29.97
N LYS A 295 -18.05 21.38 29.87
CA LYS A 295 -19.29 21.58 30.65
C LYS A 295 -20.41 20.61 30.24
N PHE A 296 -20.52 20.28 28.96
CA PHE A 296 -21.52 19.32 28.47
C PHE A 296 -21.27 17.89 28.98
N ILE A 297 -20.00 17.47 29.02
CA ILE A 297 -19.61 16.14 29.53
C ILE A 297 -19.82 16.02 31.05
N LYS A 298 -19.59 17.09 31.82
CA LYS A 298 -19.87 17.10 33.27
C LYS A 298 -21.37 17.04 33.58
N LYS A 299 -22.23 17.73 32.80
CA LYS A 299 -23.69 17.74 33.02
C LYS A 299 -24.33 16.35 32.77
N ASN A 300 -23.80 15.57 31.82
CA ASN A 300 -24.31 14.23 31.51
C ASN A 300 -23.81 13.11 32.44
N LYS A 301 -22.77 13.35 33.26
CA LYS A 301 -22.34 12.38 34.30
C LYS A 301 -23.15 12.48 35.60
N GLY A 302 -23.75 13.64 35.89
CA GLY A 302 -24.60 13.82 37.08
C GLY A 302 -26.00 13.20 36.96
N SER A 303 -26.59 13.22 35.76
CA SER A 303 -27.96 12.73 35.54
C SER A 303 -28.12 11.20 35.62
N LYS A 304 -27.04 10.43 35.41
CA LYS A 304 -27.07 8.96 35.48
C LYS A 304 -27.00 8.39 36.91
N ARG A 305 -26.70 9.20 37.93
CA ARG A 305 -26.60 8.75 39.33
C ARG A 305 -27.87 8.94 40.16
N ALA A 306 -28.92 9.56 39.58
CA ALA A 306 -30.20 9.85 40.25
C ALA A 306 -31.38 8.98 39.78
N LYS A 307 -31.13 7.88 39.04
CA LYS A 307 -32.17 6.90 38.62
C LYS A 307 -31.89 5.46 39.07
N GLN A 308 -31.00 5.29 40.04
CA GLN A 308 -30.77 4.04 40.75
C GLN A 308 -30.64 4.34 42.23
N GLN A 309 -31.76 4.67 42.85
CA GLN A 309 -32.05 4.53 44.28
C GLN A 309 -33.56 4.51 44.43
#